data_AF-A0A7S3Q560-F1
#
_entry.id   AF-A0A7S3Q560-F1
#
_cell.length_a   1.000
_cell.length_b   1.000
_cell.length_c   1.000
_cell.angle_alpha   90.00
_cell.angle_beta   90.00
_cell.angle_gamma   90.00
#
_symmetry.space_group_name_H-M   'P 1'
#
loop_
_entity.id
_entity.type
_entity.pdbx_description
1 polymer ?
#
loop_
_entity_poly.entity_id
_entity_poly.type
_entity_poly.pdbx_seq_one_letter_code
_entity_poly.pdbx_strand_id
1 'polypeptide(L)'
;MTNSTTRTSDSPKITEYSFASEGLAPCAIFALLGYYVHSHSGDAVSNSDLLFSIGFLAYVVVANTIAFENNQLQFNHLKENMIQFEPMGKHSLGRGQFITEKSFLIYFVLSKVLGFLIPLVMIFAAPTEIATMVTPSLVVVIAQAVAEPSTAGCHDVLRMTIPIGYNAYRLYGPLQTWAIDSYGLYLEHATGGSWVYAFNVGLAWVNLVFAAYNLFGFLILRALPLYFDKDETPRVEMAYTLLPIAKKNKSKKV
;
A
#
# COMPACT_ATOMS: atom_id res chain seq x y z
N MET A 1 41.98 -33.98 10.82
CA MET A 1 40.63 -34.19 10.27
C MET A 1 39.92 -32.85 10.26
N THR A 2 39.99 -32.13 9.14
CA THR A 2 39.35 -30.84 8.93
C THR A 2 38.03 -31.10 8.19
N ASN A 3 36.90 -30.89 8.87
CA ASN A 3 35.59 -30.98 8.27
C ASN A 3 35.38 -29.78 7.33
N SER A 4 35.55 -30.00 6.02
CA SER A 4 35.11 -29.05 5.00
C SER A 4 33.61 -29.20 4.83
N THR A 5 32.84 -28.36 5.50
CA THR A 5 31.39 -28.27 5.29
C THR A 5 31.15 -27.56 3.96
N THR A 6 30.96 -28.33 2.90
CA THR A 6 30.51 -27.87 1.59
C THR A 6 29.09 -27.32 1.76
N ARG A 7 28.96 -26.00 1.92
CA ARG A 7 27.66 -25.32 1.76
C ARG A 7 27.28 -25.40 0.28
N THR A 8 26.38 -26.31 -0.05
CA THR A 8 25.63 -26.26 -1.30
C THR A 8 24.89 -24.94 -1.35
N SER A 9 25.37 -24.03 -2.21
CA SER A 9 24.66 -22.80 -2.54
C SER A 9 23.45 -23.19 -3.39
N ASP A 10 22.33 -23.46 -2.75
CA ASP A 10 21.05 -23.46 -3.46
C ASP A 10 20.87 -22.06 -4.04
N SER A 11 21.09 -21.92 -5.35
CA SER A 11 20.81 -20.68 -6.05
C SER A 11 19.34 -20.35 -5.80
N PRO A 12 19.00 -19.15 -5.29
CA PRO A 12 17.63 -18.78 -5.07
C PRO A 12 16.87 -18.94 -6.39
N LYS A 13 15.78 -19.72 -6.37
CA LYS A 13 14.87 -19.78 -7.50
C LYS A 13 14.31 -18.37 -7.69
N ILE A 14 14.83 -17.67 -8.70
CA ILE A 14 14.23 -16.43 -9.18
C ILE A 14 12.90 -16.85 -9.82
N THR A 15 11.81 -16.72 -9.09
CA THR A 15 10.48 -16.96 -9.63
C THR A 15 10.24 -15.88 -10.67
N GLU A 16 10.14 -16.27 -11.95
CA GLU A 16 9.78 -15.34 -13.01
C GLU A 16 8.42 -14.73 -12.68
N TYR A 17 8.37 -13.40 -12.67
CA TYR A 17 7.15 -12.64 -12.42
C TYR A 17 6.14 -12.95 -13.52
N SER A 18 5.13 -13.78 -13.20
CA SER A 18 4.04 -14.04 -14.13
C SER A 18 3.00 -12.93 -13.98
N PHE A 19 3.04 -11.99 -14.93
CA PHE A 19 2.09 -10.89 -15.06
C PHE A 19 0.62 -11.35 -14.93
N ALA A 20 0.32 -12.54 -15.45
CA ALA A 20 -1.02 -13.11 -15.42
C ALA A 20 -1.48 -13.55 -14.02
N SER A 21 -0.61 -14.17 -13.22
CA SER A 21 -0.99 -14.64 -11.88
C SER A 21 -0.88 -13.56 -10.80
N GLU A 22 0.08 -12.64 -10.93
CA GLU A 22 0.36 -11.64 -9.89
C GLU A 22 -0.33 -10.30 -10.12
N GLY A 23 -0.67 -9.95 -11.37
CA GLY A 23 -1.37 -8.70 -11.70
C GLY A 23 -2.88 -8.87 -11.94
N LEU A 24 -3.30 -9.83 -12.76
CA LEU A 24 -4.69 -9.95 -13.21
C LEU A 24 -5.62 -10.62 -12.19
N ALA A 25 -5.16 -11.65 -11.48
CA ALA A 25 -5.99 -12.35 -10.50
C ALA A 25 -6.44 -11.44 -9.33
N PRO A 26 -5.57 -10.59 -8.74
CA PRO A 26 -5.97 -9.63 -7.72
C PRO A 26 -6.95 -8.57 -8.24
N CYS A 27 -6.74 -8.06 -9.46
CA CYS A 27 -7.67 -7.13 -10.10
C CYS A 27 -9.06 -7.77 -10.32
N ALA A 28 -9.09 -9.05 -10.72
CA ALA A 28 -10.33 -9.80 -10.89
C ALA A 28 -11.03 -10.06 -9.54
N ILE A 29 -10.28 -10.40 -8.49
CA ILE A 29 -10.82 -10.54 -7.13
C ILE A 29 -11.43 -9.20 -6.67
N PHE A 30 -10.79 -8.07 -6.94
CA PHE A 30 -11.36 -6.76 -6.62
C PHE A 30 -12.56 -6.37 -7.44
N ALA A 31 -12.58 -6.69 -8.73
CA ALA A 31 -13.76 -6.47 -9.55
C ALA A 31 -14.95 -7.29 -9.02
N LEU A 32 -14.72 -8.55 -8.64
CA LEU A 32 -15.76 -9.43 -8.10
C LEU A 32 -16.19 -9.02 -6.69
N LEU A 33 -15.24 -8.69 -5.80
CA LEU A 33 -15.53 -8.21 -4.45
C LEU A 33 -16.23 -6.85 -4.52
N GLY A 34 -15.77 -5.95 -5.37
CA GLY A 34 -16.37 -4.63 -5.59
C GLY A 34 -17.79 -4.74 -6.14
N TYR A 35 -18.02 -5.61 -7.12
CA TYR A 35 -19.36 -5.91 -7.63
C TYR A 35 -20.26 -6.55 -6.57
N TYR A 36 -19.74 -7.50 -5.79
CA TYR A 36 -20.48 -8.13 -4.70
C TYR A 36 -20.85 -7.12 -3.61
N VAL A 37 -19.89 -6.30 -3.18
CA VAL A 37 -20.12 -5.25 -2.18
C VAL A 37 -21.13 -4.25 -2.73
N HIS A 38 -20.91 -3.68 -3.91
CA HIS A 38 -21.85 -2.70 -4.51
C HIS A 38 -23.28 -3.26 -4.65
N SER A 39 -23.43 -4.51 -5.10
CA SER A 39 -24.75 -5.14 -5.24
C SER A 39 -25.46 -5.41 -3.90
N HIS A 40 -24.73 -5.50 -2.78
CA HIS A 40 -25.29 -5.81 -1.46
C HIS A 40 -25.26 -4.63 -0.47
N SER A 41 -24.41 -3.63 -0.69
CA SER A 41 -24.26 -2.44 0.13
C SER A 41 -25.11 -1.26 -0.37
N GLY A 42 -25.81 -1.43 -1.50
CA GLY A 42 -26.48 -0.32 -2.20
C GLY A 42 -25.49 0.79 -2.56
N ASP A 43 -25.90 2.04 -2.38
CA ASP A 43 -25.12 3.24 -2.70
C ASP A 43 -23.98 3.54 -1.71
N ALA A 44 -23.73 2.67 -0.71
CA ALA A 44 -22.71 2.94 0.30
C ALA A 44 -21.30 3.09 -0.29
N VAL A 45 -20.94 2.27 -1.28
CA VAL A 45 -19.63 2.34 -1.97
C VAL A 45 -19.78 3.02 -3.31
N SER A 46 -19.05 4.12 -3.51
CA SER A 46 -19.11 4.89 -4.73
C SER A 46 -18.38 4.20 -5.89
N ASN A 47 -18.81 4.49 -7.13
CA ASN A 47 -18.09 4.03 -8.32
C ASN A 47 -16.64 4.54 -8.36
N SER A 48 -16.36 5.71 -7.79
CA SER A 48 -14.99 6.23 -7.64
C SER A 48 -14.12 5.35 -6.76
N ASP A 49 -14.65 4.80 -5.67
CA ASP A 49 -13.88 3.94 -4.75
C ASP A 49 -13.47 2.64 -5.43
N LEU A 50 -14.38 2.06 -6.21
CA LEU A 50 -14.13 0.85 -6.99
C LEU A 50 -13.16 1.13 -8.15
N LEU A 51 -13.39 2.21 -8.89
CA LEU A 51 -12.55 2.61 -10.01
C LEU A 51 -11.13 2.91 -9.54
N PHE A 52 -10.96 3.60 -8.41
CA PHE A 52 -9.66 3.84 -7.83
C PHE A 52 -9.00 2.54 -7.38
N SER A 53 -9.70 1.70 -6.62
CA SER A 53 -9.14 0.45 -6.08
C SER A 53 -8.65 -0.50 -7.18
N ILE A 54 -9.39 -0.63 -8.27
CA ILE A 54 -9.00 -1.50 -9.39
C ILE A 54 -8.02 -0.78 -10.32
N GLY A 55 -8.36 0.45 -10.70
CA GLY A 55 -7.62 1.23 -11.68
C GLY A 55 -6.22 1.61 -11.22
N PHE A 56 -6.04 1.91 -9.93
CA PHE A 56 -4.71 2.27 -9.40
C PHE A 56 -3.77 1.05 -9.38
N LEU A 57 -4.25 -0.13 -8.99
CA LEU A 57 -3.45 -1.36 -9.08
C LEU A 57 -3.09 -1.69 -10.53
N ALA A 58 -4.07 -1.64 -11.45
CA ALA A 58 -3.84 -1.86 -12.87
C ALA A 58 -2.82 -0.86 -13.44
N TYR A 59 -2.93 0.41 -13.06
CA TYR A 59 -1.97 1.45 -13.43
C TYR A 59 -0.55 1.10 -12.98
N VAL A 60 -0.36 0.68 -11.72
CA VAL A 60 0.98 0.34 -11.21
C VAL A 60 1.57 -0.86 -11.96
N VAL A 61 0.76 -1.88 -12.24
CA VAL A 61 1.19 -3.06 -13.01
C VAL A 61 1.60 -2.67 -14.44
N VAL A 62 0.78 -1.86 -15.12
CA VAL A 62 1.08 -1.37 -16.47
C VAL A 62 2.33 -0.47 -16.47
N ALA A 63 2.45 0.43 -15.49
CA ALA A 63 3.62 1.28 -15.34
C ALA A 63 4.89 0.46 -15.13
N ASN A 64 4.82 -0.64 -14.38
CA ASN A 64 5.94 -1.57 -14.21
C ASN A 64 6.37 -2.22 -15.52
N THR A 65 5.41 -2.66 -16.32
CA THR A 65 5.69 -3.26 -17.63
C THR A 65 6.28 -2.25 -18.61
N ILE A 66 5.72 -1.05 -18.68
CA ILE A 66 6.14 -0.05 -19.67
C ILE A 66 7.44 0.65 -19.26
N ALA A 67 7.53 1.16 -18.03
CA ALA A 67 8.67 1.99 -17.62
C ALA A 67 9.88 1.19 -17.13
N PHE A 68 9.65 -0.03 -16.62
CA PHE A 68 10.68 -0.85 -15.99
C PHE A 68 10.91 -2.20 -16.69
N GLU A 69 10.23 -2.46 -17.81
CA GLU A 69 10.37 -3.72 -18.56
C GLU A 69 10.22 -4.96 -17.65
N ASN A 70 9.26 -4.90 -16.71
CA ASN A 70 9.07 -5.92 -15.67
C ASN A 70 10.34 -6.23 -14.85
N ASN A 71 11.15 -5.21 -14.57
CA ASN A 71 12.40 -5.29 -13.82
C ASN A 71 13.47 -6.18 -14.46
N GLN A 72 13.37 -6.48 -15.76
CA GLN A 72 14.36 -7.32 -16.44
C GLN A 72 15.79 -6.78 -16.29
N LEU A 73 15.98 -5.46 -16.39
CA LEU A 73 17.28 -4.82 -16.18
C LEU A 73 17.82 -5.03 -14.76
N GLN A 74 16.97 -4.88 -13.75
CA GLN A 74 17.33 -5.10 -12.35
C GLN A 74 17.71 -6.58 -12.12
N PHE A 75 16.94 -7.52 -12.66
CA PHE A 75 17.23 -8.95 -12.55
C PHE A 75 18.52 -9.34 -13.27
N ASN A 76 18.78 -8.78 -14.46
CA ASN A 76 20.02 -9.00 -15.19
C ASN A 76 21.22 -8.50 -14.39
N HIS A 77 21.14 -7.30 -13.81
CA HIS A 77 22.20 -6.75 -12.96
C HIS A 77 22.42 -7.56 -11.67
N LEU A 78 21.36 -8.03 -11.02
CA LEU A 78 21.48 -8.89 -9.84
C LEU A 78 22.14 -10.22 -10.18
N LYS A 79 21.78 -10.81 -11.32
CA LYS A 79 22.35 -12.06 -11.84
C LYS A 79 23.82 -11.90 -12.22
N GLU A 80 24.18 -10.80 -12.87
CA GLU A 80 25.56 -10.48 -13.26
C GLU A 80 26.47 -10.22 -12.04
N ASN A 81 25.96 -9.52 -11.02
CA ASN A 81 26.74 -9.13 -9.85
C ASN A 81 26.63 -10.11 -8.67
N MET A 82 25.88 -11.21 -8.81
CA MET A 82 25.61 -12.19 -7.74
C MET A 82 25.05 -11.54 -6.46
N ILE A 83 24.31 -10.45 -6.60
CA ILE A 83 23.71 -9.73 -5.48
C ILE A 83 22.41 -10.46 -5.10
N GLN A 84 22.26 -10.80 -3.82
CA GLN A 84 21.01 -11.36 -3.32
C GLN A 84 19.94 -10.26 -3.31
N PHE A 85 18.86 -10.48 -4.06
CA PHE A 85 17.66 -9.67 -3.95
C PHE A 85 17.04 -9.96 -2.58
N GLU A 86 17.09 -9.00 -1.65
CA GLU A 86 16.23 -9.05 -0.49
C GLU A 86 14.85 -8.50 -0.90
N PRO A 87 13.82 -9.35 -1.05
CA PRO A 87 12.48 -8.84 -1.26
C PRO A 87 12.14 -7.93 -0.08
N MET A 88 11.54 -6.75 -0.36
CA MET A 88 11.10 -5.80 0.66
C MET A 88 10.42 -6.52 1.82
N GLY A 89 11.12 -6.68 2.93
CA GLY A 89 10.62 -7.54 4.01
C GLY A 89 11.38 -7.41 5.31
N LYS A 90 12.66 -7.02 5.29
CA LYS A 90 13.42 -6.83 6.53
C LYS A 90 13.88 -5.40 6.80
N HIS A 91 14.15 -4.60 5.77
CA HIS A 91 14.68 -3.25 5.95
C HIS A 91 13.88 -2.10 5.28
N SER A 92 13.11 -2.36 4.21
CA SER A 92 12.58 -1.30 3.32
C SER A 92 11.34 -0.54 3.81
N LEU A 93 10.65 -1.02 4.86
CA LEU A 93 9.54 -0.29 5.49
C LEU A 93 10.03 0.56 6.69
N GLY A 94 11.28 1.02 6.66
CA GLY A 94 11.82 1.91 7.69
C GLY A 94 12.05 1.24 9.05
N ARG A 95 12.24 -0.10 9.08
CA ARG A 95 12.59 -0.88 10.28
C ARG A 95 13.87 -0.35 10.95
N GLY A 96 14.81 0.16 10.14
CA GLY A 96 16.04 0.80 10.61
C GLY A 96 15.88 2.19 11.23
N GLN A 97 14.69 2.80 11.14
CA GLN A 97 14.46 4.16 11.62
C GLN A 97 13.52 4.25 12.83
N PHE A 98 12.88 3.15 13.23
CA PHE A 98 12.15 3.15 14.50
C PHE A 98 13.17 3.04 15.62
N ILE A 99 12.98 3.84 16.67
CA ILE A 99 13.87 3.85 17.84
C ILE A 99 14.05 2.42 18.37
N THR A 100 12.98 1.60 18.31
CA THR A 100 13.03 0.18 18.63
C THR A 100 12.10 -0.65 17.74
N GLU A 101 12.43 -1.93 17.54
CA GLU A 101 11.54 -2.91 16.88
C GLU A 101 10.18 -3.00 17.59
N LYS A 102 10.16 -2.86 18.92
CA LYS A 102 8.94 -2.82 19.73
C LYS A 102 8.03 -1.65 19.34
N SER A 103 8.58 -0.46 19.14
CA SER A 103 7.81 0.72 18.72
C SER A 103 7.18 0.53 17.34
N PHE A 104 7.90 -0.10 16.40
CA PHE A 104 7.34 -0.47 15.10
C PHE A 104 6.19 -1.47 15.23
N LEU A 105 6.37 -2.53 16.03
CA LEU A 105 5.35 -3.54 16.23
C LEU A 105 4.07 -2.94 16.83
N ILE A 106 4.19 -2.08 17.84
CA ILE A 106 3.06 -1.38 18.45
C ILE A 106 2.33 -0.52 17.41
N TYR A 107 3.07 0.29 16.65
CA TYR A 107 2.52 1.12 15.58
C TYR A 107 1.76 0.28 14.54
N PHE A 108 2.34 -0.84 14.11
CA PHE A 108 1.75 -1.73 13.12
C PHE A 108 0.48 -2.41 13.63
N VAL A 109 0.49 -2.88 14.89
CA VAL A 109 -0.70 -3.46 15.54
C VAL A 109 -1.80 -2.40 15.67
N LEU A 110 -1.49 -1.19 16.13
CA LEU A 110 -2.46 -0.11 16.23
C LEU A 110 -3.06 0.25 14.87
N SER A 111 -2.23 0.30 13.82
CA SER A 111 -2.68 0.55 12.45
C SER A 111 -3.74 -0.47 12.00
N LYS A 112 -3.51 -1.76 12.27
CA LYS A 112 -4.44 -2.83 11.92
C LYS A 112 -5.71 -2.80 12.76
N VAL A 113 -5.60 -2.52 14.04
CA VAL A 113 -6.75 -2.47 14.94
C VAL A 113 -7.66 -1.29 14.57
N LEU A 114 -7.10 -0.08 14.48
CA LEU A 114 -7.86 1.15 14.21
C LEU A 114 -8.32 1.24 12.76
N GLY A 115 -7.45 0.86 11.81
CA GLY A 115 -7.70 1.02 10.38
C GLY A 115 -8.53 -0.10 9.75
N PHE A 116 -8.57 -1.28 10.37
CA PHE A 116 -9.20 -2.47 9.78
C PHE A 116 -10.13 -3.23 10.73
N LEU A 117 -9.63 -3.71 11.87
CA LEU A 117 -10.39 -4.64 12.72
C LEU A 117 -11.64 -3.99 13.34
N ILE A 118 -11.50 -2.81 13.95
CA ILE A 118 -12.65 -2.11 14.54
C ILE A 118 -13.66 -1.70 13.46
N PRO A 119 -13.26 -1.05 12.35
CA PRO A 119 -14.16 -0.77 11.22
C PRO A 119 -14.90 -2.01 10.70
N LEU A 120 -14.22 -3.16 10.59
CA LEU A 120 -14.84 -4.41 10.17
C LEU A 120 -15.93 -4.85 11.15
N VAL A 121 -15.67 -4.80 12.45
CA VAL A 121 -16.69 -5.12 13.47
C VAL A 121 -17.86 -4.15 13.41
N MET A 122 -17.61 -2.85 13.19
CA MET A 122 -18.65 -1.83 13.09
C MET A 122 -19.62 -2.11 11.94
N ILE A 123 -19.15 -2.63 10.80
CA ILE A 123 -20.03 -2.99 9.67
C ILE A 123 -21.06 -4.06 10.05
N PHE A 124 -20.71 -5.00 10.94
CA PHE A 124 -21.59 -6.10 11.32
C PHE A 124 -22.41 -5.83 12.58
N ALA A 125 -21.91 -4.99 13.50
CA ALA A 125 -22.49 -4.83 14.83
C ALA A 125 -23.16 -3.46 15.06
N ALA A 126 -22.84 -2.44 14.24
CA ALA A 126 -23.40 -1.10 14.42
C ALA A 126 -24.73 -0.94 13.64
N PRO A 127 -25.52 0.11 13.95
CA PRO A 127 -26.65 0.50 13.13
C PRO A 127 -26.29 0.67 11.66
N THR A 128 -27.25 0.40 10.76
CA THR A 128 -27.03 0.38 9.31
C THR A 128 -26.39 1.67 8.79
N GLU A 129 -26.82 2.83 9.27
CA GLU A 129 -26.28 4.15 8.89
C GLU A 129 -24.77 4.26 9.17
N ILE A 130 -24.33 3.73 10.31
CA ILE A 130 -22.91 3.71 10.67
C ILE A 130 -22.15 2.72 9.80
N ALA A 131 -22.70 1.51 9.61
CA ALA A 131 -22.11 0.50 8.74
C ALA A 131 -21.90 1.04 7.31
N THR A 132 -22.88 1.76 6.76
CA THR A 132 -22.78 2.37 5.43
C THR A 132 -21.69 3.43 5.34
N MET A 133 -21.50 4.25 6.39
CA MET A 133 -20.43 5.27 6.41
C MET A 133 -19.03 4.66 6.50
N VAL A 134 -18.87 3.56 7.23
CA VAL A 134 -17.57 2.92 7.47
C VAL A 134 -17.09 2.13 6.24
N THR A 135 -18.04 1.55 5.49
CA THR A 135 -17.78 0.58 4.42
C THR A 135 -16.79 1.08 3.36
N PRO A 136 -16.93 2.28 2.78
CA PRO A 136 -16.03 2.77 1.73
C PRO A 136 -14.57 2.83 2.17
N SER A 137 -14.30 3.36 3.36
CA SER A 137 -12.94 3.43 3.90
C SER A 137 -12.36 2.02 4.08
N LEU A 138 -13.15 1.05 4.54
CA LEU A 138 -12.70 -0.32 4.72
C LEU A 138 -12.40 -1.02 3.39
N VAL A 139 -13.22 -0.81 2.36
CA VAL A 139 -13.00 -1.35 1.01
C VAL A 139 -11.64 -0.89 0.47
N VAL A 140 -11.30 0.39 0.61
CA VAL A 140 -10.00 0.92 0.18
C VAL A 140 -8.84 0.31 0.98
N VAL A 141 -9.01 0.03 2.27
CA VAL A 141 -7.99 -0.67 3.08
C VAL A 141 -7.80 -2.11 2.63
N ILE A 142 -8.89 -2.82 2.33
CA ILE A 142 -8.82 -4.19 1.78
C ILE A 142 -8.11 -4.16 0.41
N ALA A 143 -8.45 -3.16 -0.42
CA ALA A 143 -7.80 -2.90 -1.70
C ALA A 143 -6.28 -2.77 -1.57
N GLN A 144 -5.83 -1.92 -0.65
CA GLN A 144 -4.42 -1.77 -0.34
C GLN A 144 -3.79 -3.08 0.14
N ALA A 145 -4.43 -3.80 1.06
CA ALA A 145 -3.88 -5.01 1.68
C ALA A 145 -3.62 -6.15 0.69
N VAL A 146 -4.33 -6.18 -0.44
CA VAL A 146 -4.08 -7.12 -1.53
C VAL A 146 -3.14 -6.52 -2.57
N ALA A 147 -3.25 -5.22 -2.89
CA ALA A 147 -2.37 -4.56 -3.84
C ALA A 147 -0.89 -4.63 -3.42
N GLU A 148 -0.60 -4.50 -2.13
CA GLU A 148 0.77 -4.59 -1.59
C GLU A 148 1.46 -5.93 -1.92
N PRO A 149 0.90 -7.11 -1.62
CA PRO A 149 1.49 -8.39 -2.01
C PRO A 149 1.42 -8.66 -3.51
N SER A 150 0.38 -8.19 -4.22
CA SER A 150 0.24 -8.39 -5.67
C SER A 150 1.31 -7.66 -6.50
N THR A 151 1.87 -6.58 -5.94
CA THR A 151 2.94 -5.81 -6.58
C THR A 151 4.32 -6.23 -6.09
N ALA A 152 4.48 -7.38 -5.43
CA ALA A 152 5.75 -7.80 -4.84
C ALA A 152 6.92 -7.89 -5.84
N GLY A 153 6.64 -8.22 -7.11
CA GLY A 153 7.64 -8.23 -8.18
C GLY A 153 7.67 -6.97 -9.05
N CYS A 154 6.93 -5.91 -8.70
CA CYS A 154 7.08 -4.60 -9.32
C CYS A 154 8.32 -3.85 -8.80
N HIS A 155 8.75 -2.82 -9.53
CA HIS A 155 9.88 -1.99 -9.14
C HIS A 155 9.62 -1.33 -7.78
N ASP A 156 10.64 -1.21 -6.93
CA ASP A 156 10.48 -0.78 -5.55
C ASP A 156 9.85 0.61 -5.39
N VAL A 157 10.21 1.55 -6.28
CA VAL A 157 9.59 2.88 -6.34
C VAL A 157 8.09 2.78 -6.62
N LEU A 158 7.67 1.93 -7.57
CA LEU A 158 6.25 1.72 -7.87
C LEU A 158 5.52 1.04 -6.71
N ARG A 159 6.16 0.07 -6.07
CA ARG A 159 5.63 -0.59 -4.88
C ARG A 159 5.38 0.39 -3.74
N MET A 160 6.28 1.35 -3.53
CA MET A 160 6.10 2.39 -2.52
C MET A 160 4.93 3.35 -2.86
N THR A 161 4.58 3.51 -4.14
CA THR A 161 3.39 4.29 -4.52
C THR A 161 2.08 3.64 -4.08
N ILE A 162 2.04 2.32 -3.88
CA ILE A 162 0.82 1.60 -3.45
C ILE A 162 0.33 2.12 -2.09
N PRO A 163 1.07 1.98 -0.97
CA PRO A 163 0.61 2.45 0.32
C PRO A 163 0.41 3.98 0.34
N ILE A 164 1.18 4.76 -0.43
CA ILE A 164 1.00 6.21 -0.54
C ILE A 164 -0.33 6.54 -1.24
N GLY A 165 -0.58 5.97 -2.40
CA GLY A 165 -1.75 6.26 -3.23
C GLY A 165 -3.05 5.84 -2.54
N TYR A 166 -3.10 4.61 -2.01
CA TYR A 166 -4.27 4.14 -1.27
C TYR A 166 -4.55 4.95 -0.02
N ASN A 167 -3.52 5.29 0.76
CA ASN A 167 -3.71 6.09 1.96
C ASN A 167 -4.11 7.53 1.61
N ALA A 168 -3.54 8.14 0.56
CA ALA A 168 -3.94 9.45 0.08
C ALA A 168 -5.39 9.49 -0.40
N TYR A 169 -5.80 8.54 -1.25
CA TYR A 169 -7.18 8.44 -1.71
C TYR A 169 -8.14 8.22 -0.53
N ARG A 170 -7.80 7.29 0.37
CA ARG A 170 -8.59 7.01 1.56
C ARG A 170 -8.77 8.26 2.42
N LEU A 171 -7.68 8.99 2.68
CA LEU A 171 -7.66 10.17 3.54
C LEU A 171 -8.54 11.29 2.99
N TYR A 172 -8.43 11.60 1.70
CA TYR A 172 -9.14 12.73 1.06
C TYR A 172 -10.51 12.38 0.48
N GLY A 173 -10.87 11.09 0.45
CA GLY A 173 -12.17 10.61 0.04
C GLY A 173 -12.93 10.00 1.21
N PRO A 174 -13.08 8.66 1.25
CA PRO A 174 -14.05 8.00 2.10
C PRO A 174 -13.82 8.20 3.60
N LEU A 175 -12.57 8.34 4.07
CA LEU A 175 -12.30 8.53 5.50
C LEU A 175 -12.65 9.95 5.98
N GLN A 176 -12.39 10.97 5.16
CA GLN A 176 -12.80 12.34 5.45
C GLN A 176 -14.32 12.46 5.47
N THR A 177 -15.01 11.88 4.49
CA THR A 177 -16.47 11.83 4.45
C THR A 177 -17.03 11.14 5.69
N TRP A 178 -16.51 9.97 6.05
CA TRP A 178 -16.91 9.27 7.28
C TRP A 178 -16.72 10.13 8.54
N ALA A 179 -15.60 10.86 8.68
CA ALA A 179 -15.36 11.72 9.83
C ALA A 179 -16.34 12.90 9.93
N ILE A 180 -16.72 13.50 8.80
CA ILE A 180 -17.68 14.60 8.75
C ILE A 180 -19.10 14.09 9.02
N ASP A 181 -19.51 13.04 8.31
CA ASP A 181 -20.87 12.50 8.38
C ASP A 181 -21.16 11.86 9.74
N SER A 182 -20.17 11.19 10.34
CA SER A 182 -20.30 10.65 11.70
C SER A 182 -20.61 11.74 12.72
N TYR A 183 -20.01 12.93 12.58
CA TYR A 183 -20.25 14.05 13.49
C TYR A 183 -21.68 14.58 13.35
N GLY A 184 -22.18 14.73 12.11
CA GLY A 184 -23.57 15.07 11.86
C GLY A 184 -24.54 14.05 12.49
N LEU A 185 -24.30 12.77 12.24
CA LEU A 185 -25.12 11.69 12.76
C LEU A 185 -25.12 11.62 14.30
N TYR A 186 -23.99 11.93 14.94
CA TYR A 186 -23.90 12.04 16.39
C TYR A 186 -24.75 13.18 16.94
N LEU A 187 -24.75 14.36 16.30
CA LEU A 187 -25.56 15.49 16.74
C LEU A 187 -27.06 15.18 16.65
N GLU A 188 -27.50 14.49 15.60
CA GLU A 188 -28.89 14.06 15.43
C GLU A 188 -29.36 13.11 16.54
N HIS A 189 -28.45 12.26 17.04
CA HIS A 189 -28.73 11.26 18.06
C HIS A 189 -28.26 11.63 19.48
N ALA A 190 -27.76 12.86 19.68
CA ALA A 190 -27.15 13.30 20.93
C ALA A 190 -28.12 13.24 22.12
N THR A 191 -29.40 13.51 21.89
CA THR A 191 -30.44 13.46 22.93
C THR A 191 -30.86 12.03 23.31
N GLY A 192 -30.54 11.04 22.47
CA GLY A 192 -30.87 9.63 22.68
C GLY A 192 -29.85 8.85 23.52
N GLY A 193 -28.70 9.45 23.85
CA GLY A 193 -27.71 8.86 24.75
C GLY A 193 -27.02 7.58 24.22
N SER A 194 -27.10 7.30 22.92
CA SER A 194 -26.56 6.07 22.36
C SER A 194 -25.04 6.17 22.14
N TRP A 195 -24.28 5.47 22.97
CA TRP A 195 -22.81 5.47 23.00
C TRP A 195 -22.18 5.08 21.65
N VAL A 196 -22.88 4.31 20.81
CA VAL A 196 -22.37 3.82 19.52
C VAL A 196 -22.09 4.97 18.55
N TYR A 197 -22.89 6.05 18.58
CA TYR A 197 -22.68 7.21 17.73
C TYR A 197 -21.48 8.04 18.19
N ALA A 198 -21.31 8.21 19.50
CA ALA A 198 -20.13 8.86 20.06
C ALA A 198 -18.84 8.06 19.75
N PHE A 199 -18.91 6.73 19.86
CA PHE A 199 -17.81 5.85 19.49
C PHE A 199 -17.48 5.93 18.00
N ASN A 200 -18.49 5.95 17.12
CA ASN A 200 -18.31 6.11 15.68
C ASN A 200 -17.56 7.40 15.32
N VAL A 201 -17.96 8.55 15.89
CA VAL A 201 -17.26 9.82 15.72
C VAL A 201 -15.82 9.72 16.19
N GLY A 202 -15.61 9.24 17.42
CA GLY A 202 -14.26 9.11 17.98
C GLY A 202 -13.37 8.23 17.09
N LEU A 203 -13.89 7.10 16.63
CA LEU A 203 -13.18 6.18 15.75
C LEU A 203 -12.83 6.83 14.41
N ALA A 204 -13.79 7.49 13.74
CA ALA A 204 -13.58 8.11 12.45
C ALA A 204 -12.48 9.19 12.51
N TRP A 205 -12.53 10.06 13.52
CA TRP A 205 -11.55 11.13 13.72
C TRP A 205 -10.16 10.62 14.12
N VAL A 206 -10.09 9.65 15.03
CA VAL A 206 -8.80 9.03 15.40
C VAL A 206 -8.18 8.35 14.18
N ASN A 207 -8.97 7.65 13.38
CA ASN A 207 -8.51 6.99 12.17
C ASN A 207 -8.06 8.00 11.10
N LEU A 208 -8.77 9.13 10.97
CA LEU A 208 -8.37 10.24 10.08
C LEU A 208 -7.00 10.83 10.48
N VAL A 209 -6.81 11.16 11.76
CA VAL A 209 -5.53 11.67 12.29
C VAL A 209 -4.43 10.64 12.09
N PHE A 210 -4.71 9.37 12.38
CA PHE A 210 -3.76 8.29 12.20
C PHE A 210 -3.37 8.09 10.73
N ALA A 211 -4.33 8.13 9.81
CA ALA A 211 -4.09 8.02 8.37
C ALA A 211 -3.26 9.20 7.86
N ALA A 212 -3.54 10.42 8.33
CA ALA A 212 -2.76 11.61 8.00
C ALA A 212 -1.30 11.48 8.48
N TYR A 213 -1.09 11.05 9.73
CA TYR A 213 0.25 10.78 10.25
C TYR A 213 0.95 9.68 9.45
N ASN A 214 0.23 8.60 9.11
CA ASN A 214 0.78 7.52 8.30
C ASN A 214 1.21 8.02 6.91
N LEU A 215 0.40 8.84 6.24
CA LEU A 215 0.73 9.36 4.92
C LEU A 215 1.89 10.35 4.98
N PHE A 216 1.76 11.43 5.75
CA PHE A 216 2.72 12.52 5.73
C PHE A 216 3.95 12.21 6.58
N GLY A 217 3.76 11.77 7.82
CA GLY A 217 4.85 11.51 8.75
C GLY A 217 5.64 10.25 8.40
N PHE A 218 4.93 9.15 8.14
CA PHE A 218 5.59 7.85 7.95
C PHE A 218 5.92 7.55 6.48
N LEU A 219 4.95 7.58 5.57
CA LEU A 219 5.18 7.17 4.20
C LEU A 219 5.99 8.22 3.42
N ILE A 220 5.59 9.49 3.44
CA ILE A 220 6.22 10.55 2.63
C ILE A 220 7.52 11.05 3.26
N LEU A 221 7.50 11.46 4.53
CA LEU A 221 8.69 12.09 5.14
C LEU A 221 9.76 11.08 5.53
N ARG A 222 9.40 9.81 5.74
CA ARG A 222 10.28 8.84 6.38
C ARG A 222 10.63 7.64 5.51
N ALA A 223 9.63 6.98 4.92
CA ALA A 223 9.88 5.80 4.10
C ALA A 223 10.28 6.17 2.66
N LEU A 224 9.59 7.13 2.02
CA LEU A 224 9.82 7.50 0.62
C LEU A 224 11.26 7.95 0.32
N PRO A 225 11.96 8.74 1.16
CA PRO A 225 13.33 9.16 0.87
C PRO A 225 14.32 8.00 0.75
N LEU A 226 14.09 6.89 1.44
CA LEU A 226 14.93 5.68 1.37
C LEU A 226 14.95 5.08 -0.05
N TYR A 227 13.86 5.25 -0.79
CA TYR A 227 13.74 4.78 -2.18
C TYR A 227 14.43 5.68 -3.20
N PHE A 228 14.93 6.83 -2.77
CA PHE A 228 15.72 7.75 -3.58
C PHE A 228 17.18 7.83 -3.10
N ASP A 229 17.51 7.16 -1.99
CA ASP A 229 18.88 7.04 -1.52
C ASP A 229 19.62 6.01 -2.38
N LYS A 230 20.73 6.45 -2.98
CA LYS A 230 21.53 5.67 -3.93
C LYS A 230 22.37 4.61 -3.24
N ASP A 231 22.58 4.74 -1.93
CA ASP A 231 23.35 3.79 -1.14
C ASP A 231 22.47 2.61 -0.68
N GLU A 232 21.16 2.83 -0.54
CA GLU A 232 20.19 1.78 -0.13
C GLU A 232 19.42 1.17 -1.30
N THR A 233 19.17 1.92 -2.37
CA THR A 233 18.48 1.42 -3.57
C THR A 233 19.38 1.50 -4.81
N PRO A 234 19.55 0.38 -5.56
CA PRO A 234 20.31 0.43 -6.81
C PRO A 234 19.67 1.43 -7.77
N ARG A 235 20.50 2.07 -8.61
CA ARG A 235 20.06 3.14 -9.50
C ARG A 235 18.84 2.69 -10.31
N VAL A 236 17.81 3.52 -10.29
CA VAL A 236 16.61 3.34 -11.11
C VAL A 236 17.01 3.48 -12.58
N GLU A 237 17.23 2.36 -13.25
CA GLU A 237 17.41 2.30 -14.69
C GLU A 237 16.04 2.17 -15.33
N MET A 238 15.44 3.32 -15.68
CA MET A 238 14.20 3.33 -16.44
C MET A 238 14.48 2.87 -17.86
N ALA A 239 13.76 1.83 -18.33
CA ALA A 239 13.88 1.31 -19.68
C ALA A 239 13.47 2.36 -20.73
N TYR A 240 12.49 3.20 -20.38
CA TYR A 240 12.01 4.29 -21.22
C TYR A 240 11.83 5.55 -20.38
N THR A 241 12.46 6.65 -20.83
CA THR A 241 12.22 7.98 -20.27
C THR A 241 11.41 8.78 -21.27
N LEU A 242 10.21 9.24 -20.88
CA LEU A 242 9.41 10.14 -21.71
C LEU A 242 10.09 11.50 -21.94
N LEU A 243 11.00 11.88 -21.05
CA LEU A 243 11.84 13.06 -21.19
C LEU A 243 13.24 12.64 -21.63
N PRO A 244 13.78 13.19 -22.75
CA PRO A 244 15.14 12.90 -23.15
C PRO A 244 16.11 13.37 -22.06
N ILE A 245 16.77 12.45 -21.39
CA ILE A 245 17.84 12.77 -20.44
C ILE A 245 19.05 13.21 -21.28
N ALA A 246 19.47 14.46 -21.11
CA ALA A 246 20.66 14.95 -21.79
C ALA A 246 21.87 14.07 -21.39
N LYS A 247 22.46 13.38 -22.37
CA LYS A 247 23.68 12.59 -22.15
C LYS A 247 24.75 13.54 -21.59
N LYS A 248 25.17 13.31 -20.35
CA LYS A 248 26.29 14.03 -19.76
C LYS A 248 27.53 13.66 -20.56
N ASN A 249 27.98 14.55 -21.45
CA ASN A 249 29.20 14.35 -22.20
C ASN A 249 30.33 14.08 -21.21
N LYS A 250 30.90 12.86 -21.25
CA LYS A 250 32.13 12.57 -20.54
C LYS A 250 33.18 13.50 -21.13
N SER A 251 33.46 14.59 -20.43
CA SER A 251 34.64 15.41 -20.68
C SER A 251 35.83 14.45 -20.67
N LYS A 252 36.46 14.27 -21.83
CA LYS A 252 37.77 13.62 -21.90
C LYS A 252 38.67 14.41 -20.97
N LYS A 253 39.10 13.79 -19.87
CA LYS A 253 40.26 14.29 -19.14
C LYS A 253 41.42 14.26 -20.14
N VAL A 254 41.85 15.45 -20.54
CA VAL A 254 43.11 15.69 -21.28
C VAL A 254 44.24 15.58 -20.28
#